data_AF-A0A4Y2A5V9-F1
#
_entry.id   AF-A0A4Y2A5V9-F1
#
_cell.length_a   1.000
_cell.length_b   1.000
_cell.length_c   1.000
_cell.angle_alpha   90.00
_cell.angle_beta   90.00
_cell.angle_gamma   90.00
#
_symmetry.space_group_name_H-M   'P 1'
#
loop_
_entity.id
_entity.type
_entity.pdbx_description
1 polymer ?
#
loop_
_entity_poly.entity_id
_entity_poly.type
_entity_poly.pdbx_seq_one_letter_code
_entity_poly.pdbx_strand_id
1 'polypeptide(L)'
;MDDIVSGAPDLETARRLQSQLRDALKSCGMTLHKWSSNSPELLNSSLSTDVEHSFSVDTDFSVKTLGISWKPFQDRFVFKVSISIKPSYTKREVLSVIARLYHPLGFLGPVFTRAKVLLQRLWQQRLDWDDVLPNPIADEWKEFVTTMKCMEKVKIRFILTDTWLRIVLQ
;
A
#
# COMPACT_ATOMS: atom_id res chain seq x y z
N MET A 1 2.61 13.56 5.20
CA MET A 1 1.98 12.53 4.34
C MET A 1 1.48 13.32 3.17
N ASP A 2 2.03 13.07 1.99
CA ASP A 2 2.02 14.06 0.90
C ASP A 2 1.26 13.53 -0.33
N ASP A 3 0.66 12.35 -0.20
CA ASP A 3 -0.18 11.70 -1.21
C ASP A 3 -1.67 12.00 -0.93
N ILE A 4 -2.41 12.35 -1.98
CA ILE A 4 -3.89 12.41 -1.95
C ILE A 4 -4.42 11.28 -2.83
N VAL A 5 -5.30 10.46 -2.26
CA VAL A 5 -6.00 9.40 -3.00
C VAL A 5 -7.49 9.72 -2.95
N SER A 6 -8.09 9.94 -4.12
CA SER A 6 -9.51 10.24 -4.28
C SER A 6 -10.09 9.60 -5.54
N GLY A 7 -11.39 9.74 -5.76
CA GLY A 7 -12.13 9.10 -6.83
C GLY A 7 -13.46 9.80 -7.07
N ALA A 8 -14.06 9.52 -8.23
CA ALA A 8 -15.33 10.10 -8.65
C ALA A 8 -16.12 9.05 -9.44
N PRO A 9 -17.47 9.15 -9.50
CA PRO A 9 -18.30 8.17 -10.18
C PRO A 9 -18.17 8.21 -11.72
N ASP A 10 -17.71 9.33 -12.28
CA ASP A 10 -17.60 9.55 -13.71
C ASP A 10 -16.42 10.48 -14.06
N LEU A 11 -16.07 10.49 -15.35
CA LEU A 11 -14.92 11.24 -15.88
C LEU A 11 -15.06 12.76 -15.77
N GLU A 12 -16.26 13.30 -15.91
CA GLU A 12 -16.51 14.75 -15.81
C GLU A 12 -16.30 15.22 -14.37
N THR A 13 -16.90 14.51 -13.42
CA THR A 13 -16.73 14.77 -11.99
C THR A 13 -15.27 14.60 -11.57
N ALA A 14 -14.57 13.58 -12.10
CA ALA A 14 -13.14 13.37 -11.86
C ALA A 14 -12.28 14.54 -12.35
N ARG A 15 -12.54 15.07 -13.56
CA ARG A 15 -11.84 16.24 -14.12
C ARG A 15 -12.08 17.49 -13.30
N ARG A 16 -13.32 17.72 -12.86
CA ARG A 16 -13.65 18.85 -11.99
C ARG A 16 -12.89 18.76 -10.68
N LEU A 17 -12.88 17.59 -10.05
CA LEU A 17 -12.13 17.35 -8.81
C LEU A 17 -10.62 17.60 -8.99
N GLN A 18 -10.04 17.12 -10.08
CA GLN A 18 -8.63 17.35 -10.42
C GLN A 18 -8.32 18.86 -10.53
N SER A 19 -9.17 19.63 -11.22
CA SER A 19 -8.99 21.08 -11.32
C SER A 19 -9.08 21.76 -9.96
N GLN A 20 -10.11 21.44 -9.17
CA GLN A 20 -10.31 22.03 -7.85
C GLN A 20 -9.14 21.75 -6.90
N LEU A 21 -8.60 20.52 -6.92
CA LEU A 21 -7.43 20.16 -6.12
C LEU A 21 -6.19 20.96 -6.54
N ARG A 22 -5.94 21.07 -7.84
CA ARG A 22 -4.80 21.86 -8.37
C ARG A 22 -4.92 23.33 -7.97
N ASP A 23 -6.09 23.93 -8.12
CA ASP A 23 -6.30 25.35 -7.84
C ASP A 23 -6.21 25.63 -6.34
N ALA A 24 -6.76 24.75 -5.50
CA ALA A 24 -6.65 24.84 -4.04
C ALA A 24 -5.19 24.74 -3.58
N LEU A 25 -4.43 23.74 -4.05
CA LEU A 25 -3.01 23.61 -3.70
C LEU A 25 -2.19 24.81 -4.19
N LYS A 26 -2.46 25.30 -5.41
CA LYS A 26 -1.80 26.47 -5.96
C LYS A 26 -2.08 27.73 -5.14
N SER A 27 -3.29 27.89 -4.62
CA SER A 27 -3.64 29.02 -3.72
C SER A 27 -2.84 28.99 -2.42
N CYS A 28 -2.40 27.81 -1.98
CA CYS A 28 -1.51 27.61 -0.85
C CYS A 28 -0.01 27.66 -1.22
N GLY A 29 0.33 28.03 -2.47
CA GLY A 29 1.72 28.04 -2.95
C GLY A 29 2.31 26.65 -3.21
N MET A 30 1.48 25.60 -3.32
CA MET A 30 1.90 24.23 -3.58
C MET A 30 1.57 23.82 -5.02
N THR A 31 2.53 23.23 -5.72
CA THR A 31 2.33 22.71 -7.08
C THR A 31 2.11 21.20 -7.03
N LEU A 32 1.04 20.72 -7.67
CA LEU A 32 0.74 19.30 -7.79
C LEU A 32 1.54 18.69 -8.94
N HIS A 33 2.65 18.00 -8.62
CA HIS A 33 3.62 17.52 -9.62
C HIS A 33 3.37 16.11 -10.18
N LYS A 34 2.64 15.25 -9.47
CA LYS A 34 2.46 13.84 -9.84
C LYS A 34 0.97 13.48 -9.83
N TRP A 35 0.51 12.89 -10.92
CA TRP A 35 -0.88 12.46 -11.07
C TRP A 35 -0.96 11.05 -11.63
N SER A 36 -1.89 10.23 -11.13
CA SER A 36 -2.14 8.90 -11.67
C SER A 36 -3.62 8.60 -11.66
N SER A 37 -4.12 7.94 -12.72
CA SER A 37 -5.54 7.59 -12.86
C SER A 37 -5.70 6.21 -13.52
N ASN A 38 -6.80 5.54 -13.21
CA ASN A 38 -7.24 4.34 -13.92
C ASN A 38 -7.89 4.68 -15.29
N SER A 39 -8.21 5.95 -15.55
CA SER A 39 -8.70 6.46 -16.83
C SER A 39 -7.57 7.13 -17.63
N PRO A 40 -7.22 6.62 -18.83
CA PRO A 40 -6.27 7.26 -19.73
C PRO A 40 -6.68 8.68 -20.14
N GLU A 41 -7.98 8.93 -20.29
CA GLU A 41 -8.53 10.24 -20.65
C GLU A 41 -8.26 11.31 -19.60
N LEU A 42 -8.14 10.92 -18.32
CA LEU A 42 -7.82 11.80 -17.21
C LEU A 42 -6.30 12.01 -17.04
N LEU A 43 -5.50 10.99 -17.36
CA LEU A 43 -4.03 11.09 -17.40
C LEU A 43 -3.57 12.04 -18.51
N ASN A 44 -4.15 11.92 -19.70
CA ASN A 44 -3.76 12.71 -20.86
C ASN A 44 -4.21 14.18 -20.77
N SER A 45 -5.31 14.48 -20.05
CA SER A 45 -5.76 15.86 -19.84
C SER A 45 -4.86 16.67 -18.91
N SER A 46 -3.97 16.02 -18.14
CA SER A 46 -3.02 16.66 -17.23
C SER A 46 -1.63 16.92 -17.81
N LEU A 47 -1.45 16.80 -19.13
CA LEU A 47 -0.20 17.16 -19.80
C LEU A 47 0.05 18.68 -19.78
N SER A 48 0.35 19.22 -18.60
CA SER A 48 1.26 20.35 -18.45
C SER A 48 2.67 19.82 -18.66
N THR A 49 3.33 20.38 -19.67
CA THR A 49 4.74 20.45 -20.15
C THR A 49 5.91 19.80 -19.38
N ASP A 50 5.75 19.16 -18.22
CA ASP A 50 6.80 18.46 -17.48
C ASP A 50 6.81 16.96 -17.86
N VAL A 51 7.45 16.68 -18.98
CA VAL A 51 7.56 15.35 -19.63
C VAL A 51 8.31 14.31 -18.77
N GLU A 52 8.91 14.70 -17.65
CA GLU A 52 9.72 13.81 -16.78
C GLU A 52 8.89 12.75 -16.03
N HIS A 53 7.56 12.89 -15.97
CA HIS A 53 6.66 11.91 -15.34
C HIS A 53 5.54 11.45 -16.29
N SER A 54 5.86 11.31 -17.58
CA SER A 54 5.02 10.56 -18.51
C SER A 54 4.95 9.11 -18.05
N PHE A 55 3.84 8.75 -17.42
CA PHE A 55 3.57 7.36 -17.10
C PHE A 55 3.36 6.62 -18.41
N SER A 56 4.33 5.77 -18.75
CA SER A 56 4.23 4.89 -19.90
C SER A 56 2.92 4.10 -19.81
N VAL A 57 2.28 3.89 -20.96
CA VAL A 57 1.15 2.98 -21.14
C VAL A 57 1.68 1.53 -21.06
N ASP A 58 2.43 1.22 -20.02
CA ASP A 58 2.84 -0.12 -19.69
C ASP A 58 1.76 -0.70 -18.77
N THR A 59 1.12 -1.77 -19.24
CA THR A 59 0.09 -2.49 -18.47
C THR A 59 0.60 -3.06 -17.15
N ASP A 60 1.92 -3.19 -16.96
CA ASP A 60 2.52 -3.60 -15.69
C ASP A 60 3.00 -2.44 -14.81
N PHE A 61 2.76 -1.20 -15.23
CA PHE A 61 3.07 0.00 -14.45
C PHE A 61 2.35 0.00 -13.10
N SER A 62 3.10 0.27 -12.03
CA SER A 62 2.58 0.39 -10.67
C SER A 62 3.08 1.66 -9.99
N VAL A 63 2.17 2.41 -9.38
CA VAL A 63 2.45 3.60 -8.58
C VAL A 63 2.50 3.20 -7.11
N LYS A 64 3.44 3.74 -6.34
CA LYS A 64 3.39 3.62 -4.88
C LYS A 64 2.56 4.77 -4.33
N THR A 65 1.54 4.45 -3.53
CA THR A 65 0.73 5.42 -2.79
C THR A 65 0.41 4.85 -1.43
N LEU A 66 0.52 5.66 -0.37
CA LEU A 66 0.21 5.24 1.00
C LEU A 66 0.96 3.96 1.43
N GLY A 67 2.20 3.72 0.94
CA GLY A 67 2.97 2.52 1.26
C GLY A 67 2.56 1.24 0.51
N ILE A 68 1.66 1.34 -0.48
CA ILE A 68 1.08 0.21 -1.23
C ILE A 68 1.34 0.44 -2.72
N SER A 69 1.43 -0.64 -3.49
CA SER A 69 1.47 -0.53 -4.95
C SER A 69 0.05 -0.57 -5.52
N TRP A 70 -0.30 0.45 -6.31
CA TRP A 70 -1.53 0.49 -7.10
C TRP A 70 -1.16 0.31 -8.57
N LYS A 71 -1.86 -0.58 -9.28
CA LYS A 71 -1.81 -0.67 -10.73
C LYS A 71 -3.01 0.10 -11.30
N PRO A 72 -2.82 1.32 -11.85
CA PRO A 72 -3.93 2.17 -12.24
C PRO A 72 -4.80 1.53 -13.31
N PHE A 73 -4.19 0.94 -14.34
CA PHE A 73 -4.95 0.39 -15.47
C PHE A 73 -5.87 -0.79 -15.09
N GLN A 74 -5.45 -1.65 -14.15
CA GLN A 74 -6.34 -2.72 -13.66
C GLN A 74 -7.20 -2.29 -12.46
N ASP A 75 -7.02 -1.05 -12.00
CA ASP A 75 -7.60 -0.47 -10.80
C ASP A 75 -7.51 -1.41 -9.59
N ARG A 76 -6.28 -1.85 -9.29
CA ARG A 76 -6.01 -2.82 -8.24
C ARG A 76 -4.83 -2.41 -7.40
N PHE A 77 -5.02 -2.41 -6.08
CA PHE A 77 -3.92 -2.50 -5.15
C PHE A 77 -3.34 -3.91 -5.19
N VAL A 78 -2.02 -3.95 -5.21
CA VAL A 78 -1.20 -5.16 -5.19
C VAL A 78 -0.18 -5.02 -4.06
N PHE A 79 0.05 -6.13 -3.39
CA PHE A 79 1.02 -6.22 -2.31
C PHE A 79 2.30 -6.85 -2.86
N LYS A 80 3.44 -6.21 -2.62
CA LYS A 80 4.76 -6.79 -2.89
C LYS A 80 5.39 -7.16 -1.56
N VAL A 81 5.75 -8.42 -1.39
CA VAL A 81 6.30 -8.94 -0.14
C VAL A 81 7.77 -9.29 -0.35
N SER A 82 8.64 -8.35 -0.01
CA SER A 82 10.09 -8.53 -0.05
C SER A 82 10.63 -8.92 1.32
N ILE A 83 10.40 -10.18 1.72
CA ILE A 83 10.94 -10.76 2.97
C ILE A 83 11.92 -11.87 2.60
N SER A 84 13.18 -11.72 3.03
CA SER A 84 14.19 -12.76 2.92
C SER A 84 13.93 -13.83 3.98
N ILE A 85 13.69 -15.07 3.54
CA ILE A 85 13.52 -16.20 4.45
C ILE A 85 14.90 -16.58 5.01
N LYS A 86 15.03 -16.55 6.34
CA LYS A 86 16.28 -16.85 7.06
C LYS A 86 16.12 -18.08 7.97
N PRO A 87 17.23 -18.79 8.26
CA PRO A 87 17.21 -19.92 9.21
C PRO A 87 16.91 -19.47 10.65
N SER A 88 17.20 -18.22 11.00
CA SER A 88 16.89 -17.60 12.29
C SER A 88 16.58 -16.11 12.08
N TYR A 89 15.91 -15.53 13.07
CA TYR A 89 15.62 -14.10 13.11
C TYR A 89 15.96 -13.57 14.50
N THR A 90 16.34 -12.30 14.57
CA THR A 90 16.38 -11.54 15.83
C THR A 90 15.08 -10.78 16.05
N LYS A 91 14.84 -10.35 17.30
CA LYS A 91 13.69 -9.49 17.62
C LYS A 91 13.66 -8.20 16.80
N ARG A 92 14.83 -7.59 16.55
CA ARG A 92 15.00 -6.41 15.68
C ARG A 92 14.56 -6.69 14.26
N GLU A 93 14.92 -7.85 13.72
CA GLU A 93 14.53 -8.25 12.37
C GLU A 93 13.02 -8.50 12.26
N VAL A 94 12.42 -9.13 13.27
CA VAL A 94 10.96 -9.29 13.37
C VAL A 94 10.26 -7.94 13.31
N LEU A 95 10.70 -6.98 14.13
CA LEU A 95 10.13 -5.63 14.12
C LEU A 95 10.29 -4.95 12.76
N SER A 96 11.46 -5.08 12.14
CA SER A 96 11.73 -4.54 10.79
C SER A 96 10.81 -5.13 9.72
N VAL A 97 10.48 -6.42 9.81
CA VAL A 97 9.48 -7.04 8.93
C VAL A 97 8.10 -6.45 9.20
N ILE A 98 7.66 -6.37 10.47
CA ILE A 98 6.34 -5.85 10.85
C ILE A 98 6.16 -4.40 10.40
N ALA A 99 7.18 -3.56 10.56
CA ALA A 99 7.14 -2.16 10.13
C ALA A 99 6.89 -2.03 8.61
N ARG A 100 7.46 -2.95 7.81
CA ARG A 100 7.23 -3.00 6.35
C ARG A 100 5.82 -3.46 5.97
N LEU A 101 5.08 -4.09 6.88
CA LEU A 101 3.68 -4.47 6.68
C LEU A 101 2.69 -3.35 7.00
N TYR A 102 3.18 -2.21 7.51
CA TYR A 102 2.30 -1.09 7.84
C TYR A 102 1.54 -0.62 6.60
N HIS A 103 0.22 -0.51 6.76
CA HIS A 103 -0.69 -0.23 5.68
C HIS A 103 -1.77 0.77 6.13
N PRO A 104 -1.76 2.01 5.64
CA PRO A 104 -2.66 3.08 6.07
C PRO A 104 -4.15 2.75 5.89
N LEU A 105 -4.53 2.04 4.81
CA LEU A 105 -5.93 1.70 4.57
C LEU A 105 -6.42 0.43 5.29
N GLY A 106 -5.58 -0.19 6.14
CA GLY A 106 -5.99 -1.34 6.96
C GLY A 106 -6.34 -2.65 6.23
N PHE A 107 -6.16 -2.77 4.91
CA PHE A 107 -6.46 -4.01 4.17
C PHE A 107 -5.74 -5.25 4.71
N LEU A 108 -4.55 -5.04 5.30
CA LEU A 108 -3.74 -6.10 5.92
C LEU A 108 -4.03 -6.29 7.42
N GLY A 109 -5.14 -5.76 7.94
CA GLY A 109 -5.49 -5.77 9.35
C GLY A 109 -5.29 -7.12 10.04
N PRO A 110 -5.87 -8.23 9.53
CA PRO A 110 -5.70 -9.56 10.14
C PRO A 110 -4.25 -10.04 10.16
N VAL A 111 -3.52 -9.82 9.06
CA VAL A 111 -2.11 -10.20 8.91
C VAL A 111 -1.22 -9.41 9.87
N PHE A 112 -1.41 -8.10 9.90
CA PHE A 112 -0.69 -7.19 10.78
C PHE A 112 -0.99 -7.48 12.25
N THR A 113 -2.23 -7.87 12.57
CA THR A 113 -2.63 -8.27 13.92
C THR A 113 -1.91 -9.54 14.35
N ARG A 114 -1.88 -10.59 13.53
CA ARG A 114 -1.11 -11.82 13.82
C ARG A 114 0.37 -11.49 14.07
N ALA A 115 0.97 -10.62 13.25
CA ALA A 115 2.36 -10.21 13.41
C ALA A 115 2.60 -9.45 14.74
N LYS A 116 1.69 -8.55 15.12
CA LYS A 116 1.74 -7.81 16.39
C LYS A 116 1.58 -8.72 17.61
N VAL A 117 0.74 -9.74 17.54
CA VAL A 117 0.60 -10.74 18.61
C VAL A 117 1.90 -11.51 18.81
N LEU A 118 2.57 -11.93 17.73
CA LEU A 118 3.89 -12.57 17.82
C LEU A 118 4.93 -11.61 18.44
N LEU A 119 4.97 -10.36 18.00
CA LEU A 119 5.85 -9.34 18.58
C LEU A 119 5.59 -9.13 20.07
N GLN A 120 4.33 -9.07 20.49
CA GLN A 120 3.94 -8.94 21.90
C GLN A 120 4.48 -10.11 22.74
N ARG A 121 4.40 -11.35 22.24
CA ARG A 121 4.96 -12.52 22.93
C ARG A 121 6.49 -12.43 23.09
N LEU A 122 7.20 -11.90 22.09
CA LEU A 122 8.65 -11.64 22.21
C LEU A 122 8.98 -10.59 23.27
N TRP A 123 8.12 -9.57 23.43
CA TRP A 123 8.26 -8.59 24.52
C TRP A 123 8.05 -9.22 25.90
N GLN A 124 7.06 -10.11 26.04
CA GLN A 124 6.80 -10.81 27.29
C GLN A 124 7.96 -11.72 27.72
N GLN A 125 8.70 -12.28 26.76
CA GLN A 125 9.90 -13.07 27.02
C GLN A 125 11.14 -12.24 27.37
N ARG A 126 11.05 -10.91 27.40
CA ARG A 126 12.14 -9.98 27.74
C ARG A 126 13.41 -10.15 26.88
N LEU A 127 13.24 -10.58 25.63
CA LEU A 127 14.34 -10.65 24.65
C LEU A 127 14.89 -9.26 24.34
N ASP A 128 16.20 -9.15 24.22
CA ASP A 128 16.87 -7.97 23.67
C ASP A 128 16.74 -7.91 22.15
N TRP A 129 17.16 -6.78 21.56
CA TRP A 129 16.99 -6.49 20.14
C TRP A 129 17.64 -7.53 19.23
N ASP A 130 18.85 -7.96 19.57
CA ASP A 130 19.66 -8.84 18.72
C ASP A 130 19.62 -10.30 19.18
N ASP A 131 18.78 -10.60 20.17
CA ASP A 131 18.54 -11.97 20.59
C ASP A 131 17.80 -12.75 19.50
N VAL A 132 18.28 -13.98 19.28
CA VAL A 132 17.64 -14.94 18.38
C VAL A 132 16.31 -15.40 18.97
N LEU A 133 15.30 -15.54 18.12
CA LEU A 133 13.99 -16.03 18.54
C LEU A 133 14.10 -17.45 19.13
N PRO A 134 13.57 -17.69 20.35
CA PRO A 134 13.50 -19.02 20.91
C PRO A 134 12.34 -19.82 20.30
N ASN A 135 12.47 -21.14 20.32
CA ASN A 135 11.34 -22.03 20.03
C ASN A 135 10.33 -21.97 21.19
N PRO A 136 9.01 -22.07 20.90
CA PRO A 136 8.40 -22.36 19.60
C PRO A 136 8.12 -21.13 18.72
N ILE A 137 8.35 -19.90 19.21
CA ILE A 137 7.97 -18.67 18.48
C ILE A 137 8.76 -18.52 17.18
N ALA A 138 10.01 -18.99 17.13
CA ALA A 138 10.80 -18.97 15.90
C ALA A 138 10.14 -19.76 14.76
N ASP A 139 9.52 -20.91 15.07
CA ASP A 139 8.84 -21.76 14.07
C ASP A 139 7.53 -21.11 13.61
N GLU A 140 6.74 -20.57 14.55
CA GLU A 140 5.55 -19.78 14.23
C GLU A 140 5.87 -18.57 13.34
N TRP A 141 6.98 -17.88 13.62
CA TRP A 141 7.44 -16.74 12.84
C TRP A 141 7.89 -17.15 11.44
N LYS A 142 8.63 -18.27 11.30
CA LYS A 142 9.02 -18.82 9.99
C LYS A 142 7.80 -19.20 9.14
N GLU A 143 6.80 -19.83 9.74
CA GLU A 143 5.54 -20.15 9.07
C GLU A 143 4.83 -18.86 8.63
N PHE A 144 4.73 -17.87 9.53
CA PHE A 144 4.16 -16.56 9.21
C PHE A 144 4.84 -15.94 7.99
N VAL A 145 6.17 -15.73 8.01
CA VAL A 145 6.87 -15.09 6.87
C VAL A 145 6.83 -15.92 5.58
N THR A 146 6.71 -17.24 5.67
CA THR A 146 6.56 -18.11 4.48
C THR A 146 5.19 -17.91 3.84
N THR A 147 4.14 -17.90 4.66
CA THR A 147 2.76 -17.67 4.19
C THR A 147 2.52 -16.23 3.71
N MET A 148 3.33 -15.27 4.14
CA MET A 148 3.24 -13.87 3.69
C MET A 148 3.35 -13.71 2.17
N LYS A 149 4.08 -14.58 1.45
CA LYS A 149 4.14 -14.52 -0.03
C LYS A 149 2.77 -14.71 -0.69
N CYS A 150 1.82 -15.39 -0.03
CA CYS A 150 0.46 -15.52 -0.53
C CYS A 150 -0.26 -14.18 -0.62
N MET A 151 0.19 -13.15 0.10
CA MET A 151 -0.39 -11.80 0.03
C MET A 151 -0.26 -11.16 -1.34
N GLU A 152 0.75 -11.53 -2.14
CA GLU A 152 0.91 -11.02 -3.50
C GLU A 152 -0.22 -11.48 -4.44
N LYS A 153 -0.96 -12.52 -4.04
CA LYS A 153 -2.15 -13.00 -4.76
C LYS A 153 -3.39 -12.14 -4.47
N VAL A 154 -3.38 -11.41 -3.36
CA VAL A 154 -4.50 -10.54 -2.97
C VAL A 154 -4.52 -9.32 -3.88
N LYS A 155 -5.65 -9.10 -4.54
CA LYS A 155 -5.90 -7.96 -5.43
C LYS A 155 -7.16 -7.27 -4.95
N ILE A 156 -7.04 -6.01 -4.55
CA ILE A 156 -8.16 -5.23 -4.01
C ILE A 156 -8.43 -4.09 -4.96
N ARG A 157 -9.66 -3.96 -5.46
CA ARG A 157 -10.04 -2.78 -6.25
C ARG A 157 -10.24 -1.58 -5.34
N PHE A 158 -9.88 -0.40 -5.83
CA PHE A 158 -10.17 0.82 -5.10
C PHE A 158 -11.62 1.24 -5.39
N ILE A 159 -12.45 1.28 -4.36
CA ILE A 159 -13.84 1.73 -4.48
C ILE A 159 -14.02 2.83 -3.45
N LEU A 160 -14.07 4.07 -3.93
CA LEU A 160 -14.53 5.20 -3.14
C LEU A 160 -16.02 5.37 -3.40
N THR A 161 -16.80 5.15 -2.35
CA THR A 161 -18.21 5.46 -2.33
C THR A 161 -18.50 6.28 -1.08
N ASP A 162 -19.41 7.22 -1.23
CA ASP A 162 -20.03 8.00 -0.17
C ASP A 162 -21.09 7.19 0.61
N THR A 163 -21.37 5.96 0.18
CA THR A 163 -22.35 5.05 0.79
C THR A 163 -21.70 3.77 1.26
N TRP A 164 -22.22 3.17 2.33
CA TRP A 164 -21.72 1.88 2.82
C TRP A 164 -22.14 0.76 1.86
N LEU A 165 -21.17 0.20 1.12
CA LEU A 165 -21.37 -0.96 0.25
C LEU A 165 -20.73 -2.21 0.85
N ARG A 166 -21.51 -3.26 1.05
CA ARG A 166 -20.98 -4.58 1.40
C ARG A 166 -20.44 -5.24 0.13
N ILE A 167 -19.13 -5.35 0.02
CA ILE A 167 -18.46 -6.05 -1.07
C ILE A 167 -18.11 -7.46 -0.59
N VAL A 168 -18.65 -8.48 -1.24
CA VAL A 168 -18.26 -9.88 -1.04
C VAL A 168 -17.22 -10.20 -2.09
N LEU A 169 -15.98 -10.45 -1.66
CA LEU A 169 -14.92 -10.92 -2.54
C LEU A 169 -15.21 -12.39 -2.88
N GLN A 170 -15.45 -12.67 -4.17
CA GLN A 170 -15.56 -14.03 -4.71
C GLN A 170 -14.18 -14.65 -4.95
#